data_AF-A0A2N6JBP8-F1
#
_entry.id   AF-A0A2N6JBP8-F1
#
_cell.length_a   1.000
_cell.length_b   1.000
_cell.length_c   1.000
_cell.angle_alpha   90.00
_cell.angle_beta   90.00
_cell.angle_gamma   90.00
#
_symmetry.space_group_name_H-M   'P 1'
#
loop_
_entity.id
_entity.type
_entity.pdbx_description
1 polymer ?
#
loop_
_entity_poly.entity_id
_entity_poly.type
_entity_poly.pdbx_seq_one_letter_code
_entity_poly.pdbx_strand_id
1 'polypeptide(L)'
;MLNPHSPALSQSPSFQPFSWHNAEVPPSRKKLLAEYAQDVGTGVATLLSLIEHSEIEAVDERPLLSEVDRGTLLRLAITASKMLARVAEEDIDVANTVKPL
;
A
#
# COMPACT_ATOMS: atom_id res chain seq x y z
N MET A 1 -5.06 14.43 -43.81
CA MET A 1 -5.76 15.11 -42.69
C MET A 1 -5.85 14.11 -41.54
N LEU A 2 -5.13 14.32 -40.44
CA LEU A 2 -5.12 13.46 -39.25
C LEU A 2 -5.79 14.22 -38.10
N ASN A 3 -6.71 13.56 -37.41
CA ASN A 3 -7.63 14.14 -36.43
C ASN A 3 -6.89 14.47 -35.10
N PRO A 4 -6.99 15.69 -34.55
CA PRO A 4 -6.18 16.14 -33.39
C PRO A 4 -6.80 15.84 -32.00
N HIS A 5 -7.80 14.95 -31.89
CA HIS A 5 -8.47 14.65 -30.63
C HIS A 5 -8.52 13.15 -30.36
N SER A 6 -7.43 12.60 -29.84
CA SER A 6 -7.53 11.45 -28.95
C SER A 6 -7.12 11.94 -27.57
N PRO A 7 -8.02 11.92 -26.56
CA PRO A 7 -7.61 12.22 -25.19
C PRO A 7 -6.58 11.16 -24.82
N ALA A 8 -5.37 11.61 -24.46
CA ALA A 8 -4.36 10.74 -23.89
C ALA A 8 -4.99 10.11 -22.64
N LEU A 9 -5.44 8.86 -22.77
CA LEU A 9 -5.82 8.04 -21.64
C LEU A 9 -4.59 8.02 -20.73
N SER A 10 -4.68 8.75 -19.61
CA SER A 10 -3.69 8.74 -18.55
C SER A 10 -3.64 7.32 -18.03
N GLN A 11 -2.79 6.50 -18.64
CA GLN A 11 -2.44 5.16 -18.18
C GLN A 11 -1.67 5.32 -16.89
N SER A 12 -2.40 5.63 -15.81
CA SER A 12 -1.85 5.51 -14.48
C SER A 12 -1.51 4.04 -14.30
N PRO A 13 -0.24 3.70 -14.03
CA PRO A 13 0.14 2.30 -13.86
C PRO A 13 -0.71 1.70 -12.73
N SER A 14 -1.23 0.49 -12.95
CA SER A 14 -2.03 -0.25 -11.97
C SER A 14 -1.27 -0.48 -10.65
N PHE A 15 0.06 -0.42 -10.72
CA PHE A 15 0.95 -0.52 -9.58
C PHE A 15 1.94 0.64 -9.60
N GLN A 16 1.93 1.43 -8.53
CA GLN A 16 3.00 2.38 -8.27
C GLN A 16 4.01 1.74 -7.30
N PRO A 17 5.32 1.83 -7.59
CA PRO A 17 6.33 1.36 -6.65
C PRO A 17 6.25 2.16 -5.36
N PHE A 18 6.52 1.50 -4.24
CA PHE A 18 6.57 2.19 -2.95
C PHE A 18 7.61 3.31 -2.94
N SER A 19 7.35 4.38 -2.19
CA SER A 19 8.23 5.57 -2.22
C SER A 19 9.65 5.28 -1.71
N TRP A 20 9.85 4.22 -0.91
CA TRP A 20 11.15 3.76 -0.42
C TRP A 20 11.93 2.89 -1.43
N HIS A 21 11.31 2.51 -2.54
CA HIS A 21 11.96 1.80 -3.64
C HIS A 21 12.66 2.75 -4.64
N ASN A 22 12.45 4.05 -4.51
CA ASN A 22 13.12 5.06 -5.33
C ASN A 22 14.48 5.39 -4.73
N ALA A 23 15.56 4.90 -5.34
CA ALA A 23 16.94 5.11 -4.88
C ALA A 23 17.35 6.59 -4.84
N GLU A 24 16.66 7.45 -5.57
CA GLU A 24 16.89 8.89 -5.59
C GLU A 24 16.19 9.64 -4.45
N VAL A 25 15.28 8.97 -3.72
CA VAL A 25 14.61 9.54 -2.55
C VAL A 25 15.39 9.09 -1.31
N PRO A 26 16.28 9.93 -0.76
CA PRO A 26 17.00 9.58 0.46
C PRO A 26 15.97 9.27 1.56
N PRO A 27 16.23 8.31 2.46
CA PRO A 27 15.37 8.03 3.60
C PRO A 27 15.28 9.31 4.45
N SER A 28 14.20 10.06 4.25
CA SER A 28 13.92 11.27 5.00
C SER A 28 13.70 10.84 6.45
N ARG A 29 14.59 11.27 7.35
CA ARG A 29 14.37 11.16 8.82
C ARG A 29 13.14 11.96 9.29
N LYS A 30 12.47 12.65 8.37
CA LYS A 30 11.26 13.45 8.57
C LYS A 30 10.11 12.97 7.67
N LYS A 31 10.07 11.68 7.30
CA LYS A 31 8.88 11.18 6.62
C LYS A 31 7.68 11.41 7.54
N LEU A 32 6.66 12.08 7.00
CA LEU A 32 5.45 12.36 7.76
C LEU A 32 4.70 11.04 7.98
N LEU A 33 4.00 10.89 9.10
CA LEU A 33 3.12 9.73 9.34
C LEU A 33 2.20 9.44 8.15
N ALA A 34 1.73 10.49 7.47
CA ALA A 34 0.93 10.39 6.26
C ALA A 34 1.62 9.62 5.11
N GLU A 35 2.93 9.79 4.93
CA GLU A 35 3.70 9.09 3.88
C GLU A 35 3.89 7.61 4.24
N TYR A 36 4.16 7.31 5.51
CA TYR A 36 4.20 5.92 5.99
C TYR A 36 2.83 5.25 5.90
N ALA A 37 1.76 5.98 6.24
CA ALA A 37 0.40 5.49 6.13
C ALA A 37 0.02 5.19 4.67
N GLN A 38 0.43 6.05 3.75
CA GLN A 38 0.24 5.83 2.32
C GLN A 38 1.02 4.61 1.83
N ASP A 39 2.32 4.52 2.08
CA ASP A 39 3.14 3.38 1.64
C ASP A 39 2.61 2.05 2.20
N VAL A 40 2.38 1.99 3.52
CA VAL A 40 1.87 0.77 4.18
C VAL A 40 0.45 0.44 3.70
N GLY A 41 -0.41 1.45 3.58
CA GLY A 41 -1.78 1.29 3.09
C GLY A 41 -1.83 0.75 1.65
N THR A 42 -1.00 1.28 0.74
CA THR A 42 -0.88 0.78 -0.63
C THR A 42 -0.38 -0.67 -0.65
N GLY A 43 0.55 -1.02 0.24
CA GLY A 43 1.06 -2.39 0.33
C GLY A 43 0.01 -3.37 0.83
N VAL A 44 -0.71 -3.01 1.89
CA VAL A 44 -1.85 -3.78 2.40
C VAL A 44 -2.92 -3.94 1.31
N ALA A 45 -3.28 -2.87 0.61
CA ALA A 45 -4.25 -2.92 -0.48
C ALA A 45 -3.81 -3.88 -1.59
N THR A 46 -2.54 -3.82 -1.99
CA THR A 46 -1.97 -4.71 -3.02
C THR A 46 -2.02 -6.18 -2.59
N LEU A 47 -1.69 -6.47 -1.33
CA LEU A 47 -1.78 -7.84 -0.79
C LEU A 47 -3.22 -8.37 -0.83
N LEU A 48 -4.18 -7.54 -0.40
CA LEU A 48 -5.60 -7.91 -0.40
C LEU A 48 -6.12 -8.10 -1.83
N SER A 49 -5.76 -7.21 -2.77
CA SER A 49 -6.13 -7.37 -4.18
C SER A 49 -5.52 -8.63 -4.80
N LEU A 50 -4.29 -9.00 -4.45
CA LEU A 50 -3.69 -10.25 -4.93
C LEU A 50 -4.42 -11.48 -4.39
N ILE A 51 -4.83 -11.44 -3.11
CA ILE A 51 -5.61 -12.51 -2.50
C ILE A 51 -6.98 -12.64 -3.18
N GLU A 52 -7.70 -11.54 -3.34
CA GLU A 52 -9.00 -11.50 -4.03
C GLU A 52 -8.87 -11.99 -5.47
N HIS A 53 -7.85 -11.51 -6.19
CA HIS A 53 -7.58 -11.94 -7.56
C HIS A 53 -7.28 -13.44 -7.64
N SER A 54 -6.56 -14.00 -6.66
CA SER A 54 -6.30 -15.45 -6.58
C SER A 54 -7.54 -16.29 -6.32
N GLU A 55 -8.61 -15.72 -5.75
CA GLU A 55 -9.88 -16.43 -5.53
C GLU A 55 -10.75 -16.41 -6.79
N ILE A 56 -10.62 -15.37 -7.62
CA ILE A 56 -11.35 -15.18 -8.87
C ILE A 56 -10.68 -15.91 -10.03
N GLU A 57 -9.38 -15.73 -10.18
CA GLU A 57 -8.59 -16.35 -11.24
C GLU A 57 -8.04 -17.69 -10.74
N ALA A 58 -8.41 -18.75 -11.45
CA ALA A 58 -7.88 -20.09 -11.22
C ALA A 58 -7.12 -20.57 -12.46
N VAL A 59 -5.94 -21.15 -12.25
CA VAL A 59 -5.19 -21.85 -13.30
C VAL A 59 -5.44 -23.34 -13.10
N ASP A 60 -5.97 -24.01 -14.13
CA ASP A 60 -6.36 -25.43 -14.06
C ASP A 60 -7.30 -25.74 -12.88
N GLU A 61 -8.29 -24.87 -12.65
CA GLU A 61 -9.26 -24.94 -11.54
C GLU A 61 -8.63 -24.83 -10.14
N ARG A 62 -7.37 -24.44 -10.04
CA ARG A 62 -6.67 -24.22 -8.78
C ARG A 62 -6.46 -22.73 -8.52
N PRO A 63 -6.66 -22.26 -7.28
CA PRO A 63 -6.31 -20.90 -6.90
C PRO A 63 -4.84 -20.60 -7.19
N LEU A 64 -4.53 -19.36 -7.59
CA LEU A 64 -3.15 -18.92 -7.84
C LEU A 64 -2.25 -19.03 -6.61
N LEU A 65 -2.83 -18.82 -5.42
CA LEU A 65 -2.16 -18.91 -4.12
C LEU A 65 -2.59 -20.17 -3.39
N SER A 66 -1.64 -20.84 -2.74
CA SER A 66 -1.98 -21.89 -1.77
C SER A 66 -2.68 -21.29 -0.55
N GLU A 67 -3.42 -22.11 0.21
CA GLU A 67 -4.00 -21.71 1.51
C GLU A 67 -2.95 -21.14 2.47
N VAL A 68 -1.73 -21.72 2.44
CA VAL A 68 -0.61 -21.30 3.28
C VAL A 68 -0.11 -19.92 2.86
N ASP A 69 0.03 -19.68 1.56
CA ASP A 69 0.46 -18.38 1.03
C ASP A 69 -0.59 -17.30 1.33
N ARG A 70 -1.87 -17.58 1.08
CA ARG A 70 -2.99 -16.68 1.42
C ARG A 70 -2.95 -16.30 2.90
N GLY A 71 -2.85 -17.30 3.78
CA GLY A 71 -2.76 -17.08 5.22
C GLY A 71 -1.51 -16.29 5.65
N THR A 72 -0.40 -16.41 4.90
CA THR A 72 0.83 -15.66 5.16
C THR A 72 0.69 -14.20 4.72
N LEU A 73 0.14 -13.94 3.53
CA LEU A 73 -0.11 -12.59 3.04
C LEU A 73 -1.12 -11.82 3.91
N LEU A 74 -2.19 -12.50 4.38
CA LEU A 74 -3.14 -11.91 5.32
C LEU A 74 -2.48 -11.53 6.65
N ARG A 75 -1.65 -12.42 7.22
CA ARG A 75 -0.91 -12.12 8.46
C ARG A 75 0.07 -10.96 8.26
N LEU A 76 0.71 -10.87 7.11
CA LEU A 76 1.58 -9.76 6.75
C LEU A 76 0.80 -8.44 6.69
N ALA A 77 -0.34 -8.42 5.99
CA ALA A 77 -1.21 -7.26 5.91
C ALA A 77 -1.69 -6.78 7.30
N ILE A 78 -2.15 -7.72 8.15
CA ILE A 78 -2.55 -7.42 9.52
C ILE A 78 -1.40 -6.85 10.35
N THR A 79 -0.21 -7.45 10.25
CA THR A 79 0.97 -7.03 11.01
C THR A 79 1.40 -5.63 10.59
N ALA A 80 1.44 -5.36 9.28
CA ALA A 80 1.77 -4.04 8.74
C ALA A 80 0.79 -2.96 9.23
N SER A 81 -0.53 -3.24 9.18
CA SER A 81 -1.55 -2.33 9.70
C SER A 81 -1.41 -2.07 11.20
N LYS A 82 -1.11 -3.10 12.01
CA LYS A 82 -0.87 -2.93 13.45
C LYS A 82 0.37 -2.10 13.75
N MET A 83 1.44 -2.28 12.99
CA MET A 83 2.66 -1.48 13.13
C MET A 83 2.38 -0.01 12.81
N LEU A 84 1.66 0.28 11.72
CA LEU A 84 1.27 1.65 11.38
C LEU A 84 0.36 2.27 12.44
N ALA A 85 -0.62 1.52 12.96
CA ALA A 85 -1.50 2.00 14.01
C ALA A 85 -0.74 2.40 15.28
N ARG A 86 0.29 1.64 15.66
CA ARG A 86 1.15 1.96 16.80
C ARG A 86 1.95 3.25 16.58
N VAL A 87 2.51 3.46 15.39
CA VAL A 87 3.22 4.73 15.07
C VAL A 87 2.23 5.89 15.09
N ALA A 88 1.01 5.70 14.58
CA ALA A 88 -0.02 6.72 14.62
C ALA A 88 -0.46 7.06 16.06
N GLU A 89 -0.55 6.08 16.95
CA GLU A 89 -0.84 6.28 18.38
C GLU A 89 0.24 7.15 19.06
N GLU A 90 1.51 6.85 18.81
CA GLU A 90 2.65 7.65 19.32
C GLU A 90 2.58 9.12 18.85
N ASP A 91 2.26 9.36 17.57
CA ASP A 91 2.10 10.71 17.02
C ASP A 91 0.89 11.45 17.61
N ILE A 92 -0.23 10.75 17.82
CA ILE A 92 -1.45 11.31 18.45
C ILE A 92 -1.16 11.72 19.89
N ASP A 93 -0.45 10.89 20.66
CA ASP A 93 -0.09 11.18 22.04
C ASP A 93 0.82 12.42 22.14
N VAL A 94 1.79 12.55 21.22
CA VAL A 94 2.62 13.75 21.11
C VAL A 94 1.78 14.99 20.80
N ALA A 95 0.85 14.90 19.84
CA ALA A 95 -0.01 16.03 19.50
C ALA A 95 -0.93 16.44 20.67
N ASN A 96 -1.43 15.48 21.44
CA ASN A 96 -2.33 15.73 22.58
C ASN A 96 -1.61 16.26 23.83
N THR A 97 -0.32 16.00 23.98
CA THR A 97 0.49 16.54 25.10
C THR A 97 0.87 18.01 24.88
N VAL A 98 0.85 18.51 23.64
CA VAL A 98 1.00 19.93 23.31
C VAL A 98 -0.34 20.64 23.49
N LYS A 99 -0.66 20.98 24.74
CA LYS A 99 -1.85 21.77 25.08
C LYS A 99 -1.77 23.16 24.40
N PRO A 100 -2.85 23.65 23.74
CA PRO A 100 -2.89 25.03 23.27
C PRO A 100 -2.94 25.98 24.48
N LEU A 101 -2.09 27.01 24.46
CA LEU A 101 -2.19 28.19 25.34
C LEU A 101 -3.38 29.05 24.93
#